data_AF-A0AA43BQC6-F1
#
_entry.id   AF-A0AA43BQC6-F1
#
_cell.length_a   1.000
_cell.length_b   1.000
_cell.length_c   1.000
_cell.angle_alpha   90.00
_cell.angle_beta   90.00
_cell.angle_gamma   90.00
#
_symmetry.space_group_name_H-M   'P 1'
#
loop_
_entity.id
_entity.type
_entity.pdbx_description
1 polymer ?
#
loop_
_entity_poly.entity_id
_entity_poly.type
_entity_poly.pdbx_seq_one_letter_code
_entity_poly.pdbx_strand_id
1 'polypeptide(L)'
;PEVPVAPGSTVTCTADTTDGDTDCDKQKIVQVTCPGLSPCQTFGGDAACQAASSTVCQAGTCNDATCDGASAAACCTYAAVPDSPAVDCSSEIPEPTGECQGGVCTPTSCLDDASCDNDGNDCTFAPPGTCDLGSNLCGPLANQPAGTPCAGNTGQCDAAGTCVDNCTGVDCSDGNQCTQDLCDPSGGVATCSNPNEVDGTSCDSGGGPGSGMCESGTCVGVALVRVETYNLALAGAFIPYEQERRQALPQAMAATQSDILCLQEVWNQTDKDAIAAAALQNFPYIISFLNDLDTPLDDPTDQNGQVPPAPTTVPCPDNVEAQPGVTIADQMNAAIDCVRDGQDLQGNFCSTIPGSDLGRTTSIQCAIEACLLDVGGLLFGTEQQQRCYACLATQLPTDTFGTIRARCPTVINQDLAFQGQNGVMILSRYPLSNAVNWVIPGTWNRRVILSARAELPNGSDLDVYCNHLTPIFEGAGAGFPYTGQYGDGLPDALGWEAEQFLQAEKLITHVQNVSGATPAVILGDLNAGRGYFDDPNNLIFPEGEPTLDLLEATFTPAYTPTYTPACTFCQENPVAGVERTGTVWIDHIQMYNLPASAVTDTVRTFDQNVLTVPDGAGGTMDIPLSDHYGMRSVIAVP
;
A
#
# COMPACT_ATOMS: atom_id res chain seq x y z
N PRO A 1 22.50 -7.26 -14.24
CA PRO A 1 23.08 -5.91 -14.14
C PRO A 1 22.29 -4.95 -15.05
N GLU A 2 21.46 -4.11 -14.43
CA GLU A 2 20.57 -3.18 -15.12
C GLU A 2 21.35 -1.95 -15.60
N VAL A 3 21.30 -1.68 -16.91
CA VAL A 3 21.92 -0.48 -17.51
C VAL A 3 20.78 0.42 -17.99
N PRO A 4 20.65 1.67 -17.49
CA PRO A 4 19.64 2.60 -17.97
C PRO A 4 19.86 2.92 -19.46
N VAL A 5 18.82 2.82 -20.27
CA VAL A 5 18.88 3.13 -21.70
C VAL A 5 18.20 4.48 -21.97
N ALA A 6 18.84 5.34 -22.76
CA ALA A 6 18.36 6.69 -23.04
C ALA A 6 17.10 6.72 -23.94
N PRO A 7 16.22 7.73 -23.83
CA PRO A 7 15.07 7.90 -24.72
C PRO A 7 15.46 7.94 -26.21
N GLY A 8 14.73 7.22 -27.06
CA GLY A 8 15.00 7.11 -28.50
C GLY A 8 16.00 6.02 -28.91
N SER A 9 16.48 5.21 -27.97
CA SER A 9 17.33 4.05 -28.26
C SER A 9 16.50 2.87 -28.78
N THR A 10 17.06 2.12 -29.73
CA THR A 10 16.51 0.83 -30.15
C THR A 10 17.13 -0.28 -29.30
N VAL A 11 16.30 -1.09 -28.65
CA VAL A 11 16.74 -2.25 -27.86
C VAL A 11 16.38 -3.52 -28.62
N THR A 12 17.30 -4.48 -28.65
CA THR A 12 17.09 -5.79 -29.26
C THR A 12 16.74 -6.79 -28.17
N CYS A 13 15.53 -7.35 -28.21
CA CYS A 13 15.09 -8.44 -27.35
C CYS A 13 15.24 -9.76 -28.11
N THR A 14 15.88 -10.75 -27.51
CA THR A 14 15.95 -12.12 -28.03
C THR A 14 15.13 -13.00 -27.10
N ALA A 15 14.09 -13.65 -27.63
CA ALA A 15 13.34 -14.68 -26.92
C ALA A 15 13.67 -16.05 -27.54
N ASP A 16 14.06 -16.99 -26.69
CA ASP A 16 14.27 -18.39 -27.06
C ASP A 16 12.98 -19.14 -26.71
N THR A 17 12.29 -19.69 -27.72
CA THR A 17 11.18 -20.61 -27.45
C THR A 17 11.75 -22.02 -27.35
N THR A 18 11.82 -22.55 -26.13
CA THR A 18 12.18 -23.95 -25.86
C THR A 18 10.90 -24.79 -25.84
N ASP A 19 10.81 -25.80 -26.70
CA ASP A 19 9.72 -26.80 -26.69
C ASP A 19 10.06 -28.03 -25.81
N GLY A 20 11.26 -28.07 -25.23
CA GLY A 20 11.62 -29.00 -24.16
C GLY A 20 12.53 -30.14 -24.59
N ASP A 21 13.03 -30.16 -25.83
CA ASP A 21 14.19 -30.97 -26.21
C ASP A 21 15.33 -30.11 -26.80
N THR A 22 16.49 -30.73 -27.01
CA THR A 22 17.77 -30.04 -27.23
C THR A 22 18.13 -29.80 -28.69
N ASP A 23 17.25 -30.08 -29.65
CA ASP A 23 17.62 -30.09 -31.07
C ASP A 23 16.94 -29.02 -31.95
N CYS A 24 15.99 -28.22 -31.43
CA CYS A 24 15.30 -27.19 -32.22
C CYS A 24 14.86 -25.90 -31.48
N ASP A 25 15.79 -25.20 -30.82
CA ASP A 25 15.49 -23.86 -30.29
C ASP A 25 15.34 -22.81 -31.41
N LYS A 26 14.21 -22.09 -31.44
CA LYS A 26 14.01 -20.94 -32.33
C LYS A 26 14.26 -19.64 -31.58
N GLN A 27 15.15 -18.80 -32.13
CA GLN A 27 15.41 -17.46 -31.60
C GLN A 27 14.53 -16.43 -32.32
N LYS A 28 13.69 -15.71 -31.57
CA LYS A 28 12.93 -14.56 -32.06
C LYS A 28 13.64 -13.28 -31.64
N ILE A 29 14.13 -12.49 -32.60
CA ILE A 29 14.77 -11.20 -32.36
C ILE A 29 13.77 -10.08 -32.68
N VAL A 30 13.46 -9.22 -31.71
CA VAL A 30 12.57 -8.07 -31.87
C VAL A 30 13.34 -6.78 -31.54
N GLN A 31 13.25 -5.79 -32.43
CA GLN A 31 13.80 -4.45 -32.18
C GLN A 31 12.68 -3.50 -31.78
N VAL A 32 12.78 -2.92 -30.58
CA VAL A 32 11.78 -1.97 -30.05
C VAL A 32 12.43 -0.60 -29.89
N THR A 33 11.77 0.45 -30.39
CA THR A 33 12.22 1.84 -30.25
C THR A 33 11.32 2.56 -29.25
N CYS A 34 11.86 2.93 -28.07
CA CYS A 34 11.08 3.57 -27.00
C CYS A 34 10.63 4.99 -27.41
N PRO A 35 9.32 5.31 -27.44
CA PRO A 35 8.83 6.64 -27.82
C PRO A 35 8.92 7.64 -26.66
N GLY A 36 10.13 8.15 -26.44
CA GLY A 36 10.37 9.57 -26.11
C GLY A 36 9.86 10.23 -24.82
N LEU A 37 9.10 9.60 -23.90
CA LEU A 37 8.67 10.28 -22.66
C LEU A 37 8.76 9.35 -21.43
N SER A 38 9.77 9.59 -20.57
CA SER A 38 10.08 8.91 -19.28
C SER A 38 10.69 7.48 -19.37
N PRO A 39 11.40 6.99 -18.33
CA PRO A 39 12.26 5.81 -18.44
C PRO A 39 11.45 4.55 -18.68
N CYS A 40 11.84 3.74 -19.68
CA CYS A 40 11.28 2.41 -19.94
C CYS A 40 11.58 1.51 -18.73
N GLN A 41 10.65 1.41 -17.77
CA GLN A 41 10.70 0.41 -16.70
C GLN A 41 10.64 -0.99 -17.32
N THR A 42 11.48 -1.86 -16.76
CA THR A 42 11.73 -3.28 -17.04
C THR A 42 10.63 -4.02 -17.84
N PHE A 43 10.89 -4.29 -19.13
CA PHE A 43 10.10 -5.24 -19.92
C PHE A 43 10.46 -6.68 -19.48
N GLY A 44 9.73 -7.21 -18.50
CA GLY A 44 9.80 -8.62 -18.12
C GLY A 44 8.81 -9.47 -18.91
N GLY A 45 9.31 -10.49 -19.62
CA GLY A 45 8.50 -11.62 -20.11
C GLY A 45 7.99 -11.54 -21.56
N ASP A 46 7.80 -12.72 -22.16
CA ASP A 46 7.45 -12.99 -23.57
C ASP A 46 6.23 -12.24 -24.12
N ALA A 47 5.34 -11.74 -23.26
CA ALA A 47 4.10 -11.08 -23.66
C ALA A 47 4.32 -9.80 -24.49
N ALA A 48 5.39 -9.04 -24.22
CA ALA A 48 5.66 -7.80 -24.97
C ALA A 48 6.15 -8.07 -26.41
N CYS A 49 6.80 -9.20 -26.66
CA CYS A 49 7.25 -9.63 -27.99
C CYS A 49 6.10 -10.13 -28.90
N GLN A 50 4.91 -10.35 -28.34
CA GLN A 50 3.72 -10.76 -29.10
C GLN A 50 2.85 -9.58 -29.52
N ALA A 51 2.89 -8.45 -28.79
CA ALA A 51 1.99 -7.31 -29.02
C ALA A 51 2.47 -6.27 -30.06
N ALA A 52 3.70 -6.38 -30.60
CA ALA A 52 4.23 -5.41 -31.56
C ALA A 52 3.68 -5.65 -32.99
N SER A 53 2.76 -4.77 -33.44
CA SER A 53 1.98 -4.85 -34.68
C SER A 53 2.75 -4.65 -36.01
N SER A 54 4.07 -4.86 -36.04
CA SER A 54 4.88 -4.71 -37.26
C SER A 54 6.12 -5.61 -37.31
N THR A 55 5.96 -6.92 -37.06
CA THR A 55 7.05 -7.89 -37.12
C THR A 55 7.21 -8.49 -38.53
N VAL A 56 8.45 -8.51 -39.05
CA VAL A 56 8.85 -9.30 -40.22
C VAL A 56 9.72 -10.45 -39.72
N CYS A 57 9.30 -11.70 -39.93
CA CYS A 57 10.16 -12.86 -39.68
C CYS A 57 11.31 -12.86 -40.69
N GLN A 58 12.55 -12.71 -40.22
CA GLN A 58 13.73 -13.08 -41.01
C GLN A 58 14.11 -14.53 -40.68
N ALA A 59 14.44 -15.29 -41.72
CA ALA A 59 14.64 -16.74 -41.68
C ALA A 59 15.62 -17.18 -40.57
N GLY A 60 15.24 -18.21 -39.82
CA GLY A 60 16.09 -18.85 -38.83
C GLY A 60 17.18 -19.70 -39.49
N THR A 61 18.38 -19.71 -38.90
CA THR A 61 19.48 -20.58 -39.29
C THR A 61 19.50 -21.80 -38.39
N CYS A 62 19.35 -22.98 -38.96
CA CYS A 62 19.51 -24.26 -38.25
C CYS A 62 21.00 -24.46 -37.96
N ASN A 63 21.39 -24.56 -36.69
CA ASN A 63 22.79 -24.68 -36.31
C ASN A 63 23.15 -26.16 -36.03
N ASP A 64 22.96 -27.01 -37.04
CA ASP A 64 23.57 -28.34 -37.08
C ASP A 64 24.58 -28.36 -38.23
N ALA A 65 25.81 -28.79 -37.94
CA ALA A 65 26.93 -28.82 -38.87
C ALA A 65 26.73 -29.77 -40.08
N THR A 66 25.56 -30.39 -40.21
CA THR A 66 25.22 -31.31 -41.30
C THR A 66 24.07 -30.85 -42.20
N CYS A 67 23.48 -29.66 -41.95
CA CYS A 67 22.32 -29.17 -42.72
C CYS A 67 22.70 -28.00 -43.64
N ASP A 68 22.40 -28.08 -44.95
CA ASP A 68 22.74 -27.02 -45.92
C ASP A 68 21.67 -25.92 -46.08
N GLY A 69 20.62 -25.95 -45.24
CA GLY A 69 19.68 -24.85 -45.06
C GLY A 69 18.73 -24.56 -46.24
N ALA A 70 18.56 -25.48 -47.19
CA ALA A 70 17.78 -25.19 -48.40
C ALA A 70 16.31 -25.68 -48.42
N SER A 71 15.90 -26.70 -47.65
CA SER A 71 14.48 -27.09 -47.50
C SER A 71 14.24 -28.14 -46.40
N ALA A 72 13.07 -28.10 -45.75
CA ALA A 72 12.67 -29.04 -44.69
C ALA A 72 12.62 -30.53 -45.14
N ALA A 73 12.52 -30.78 -46.45
CA ALA A 73 12.50 -32.14 -47.00
C ALA A 73 13.87 -32.85 -46.98
N ALA A 74 14.96 -32.14 -46.66
CA ALA A 74 16.30 -32.71 -46.66
C ALA A 74 16.73 -33.32 -45.30
N CYS A 75 15.94 -33.17 -44.23
CA CYS A 75 16.30 -33.67 -42.90
C CYS A 75 15.97 -35.17 -42.66
N CYS A 76 15.29 -35.84 -43.59
CA CYS A 76 14.84 -37.23 -43.39
C CYS A 76 15.41 -38.21 -44.41
N THR A 77 16.74 -38.30 -44.50
CA THR A 77 17.37 -39.53 -45.01
C THR A 77 18.61 -39.87 -44.20
N TYR A 78 18.47 -40.77 -43.22
CA TYR A 78 19.61 -41.56 -42.76
C TYR A 78 19.25 -43.04 -42.69
N ALA A 79 20.10 -43.83 -43.34
CA ALA A 79 20.06 -45.29 -43.34
C ALA A 79 20.51 -45.82 -41.97
N ALA A 80 19.81 -46.85 -41.50
CA ALA A 80 20.01 -47.49 -40.21
C ALA A 80 21.48 -47.78 -39.86
N VAL A 81 21.92 -47.27 -38.71
CA VAL A 81 23.05 -47.81 -37.95
C VAL A 81 22.46 -48.75 -36.89
N PRO A 82 22.92 -50.00 -36.78
CA PRO A 82 22.47 -50.90 -35.73
C PRO A 82 23.12 -50.49 -34.39
N ASP A 83 22.30 -50.36 -33.35
CA ASP A 83 22.65 -50.18 -31.91
C ASP A 83 22.57 -48.76 -31.30
N SER A 84 21.54 -47.98 -31.61
CA SER A 84 21.07 -46.87 -30.75
C SER A 84 19.57 -47.03 -30.46
N PRO A 85 19.07 -46.73 -29.23
CA PRO A 85 17.63 -46.70 -28.99
C PRO A 85 16.97 -45.71 -29.96
N ALA A 86 15.96 -46.19 -30.68
CA ALA A 86 15.27 -45.43 -31.71
C ALA A 86 14.68 -44.15 -31.13
N VAL A 87 14.98 -43.02 -31.78
CA VAL A 87 14.21 -41.79 -31.62
C VAL A 87 12.83 -42.10 -32.21
N ASP A 88 11.83 -42.15 -31.33
CA ASP A 88 10.45 -42.41 -31.70
C ASP A 88 9.75 -41.07 -32.01
N CYS A 89 9.77 -40.68 -33.28
CA CYS A 89 9.01 -39.53 -33.76
C CYS A 89 7.53 -39.85 -34.04
N SER A 90 6.98 -40.99 -33.58
CA SER A 90 5.65 -41.44 -33.98
C SER A 90 4.45 -40.86 -33.21
N SER A 91 4.67 -39.84 -32.36
CA SER A 91 3.57 -39.26 -31.54
C SER A 91 2.94 -37.98 -32.07
N GLU A 92 3.39 -37.46 -33.22
CA GLU A 92 2.72 -36.36 -33.90
C GLU A 92 2.31 -36.81 -35.31
N ILE A 93 1.00 -36.76 -35.57
CA ILE A 93 0.26 -37.07 -36.81
C ILE A 93 -0.42 -38.47 -36.84
N PRO A 94 -1.77 -38.52 -36.85
CA PRO A 94 -2.49 -39.62 -37.45
C PRO A 94 -2.50 -39.42 -38.97
N GLU A 95 -1.81 -40.27 -39.74
CA GLU A 95 -1.99 -40.30 -41.19
C GLU A 95 -3.22 -41.13 -41.57
N PRO A 96 -4.14 -40.60 -42.39
CA PRO A 96 -4.88 -41.43 -43.33
C PRO A 96 -4.03 -41.64 -44.59
N THR A 97 -3.82 -42.89 -44.96
CA THR A 97 -3.24 -43.22 -46.27
C THR A 97 -4.21 -42.85 -47.39
N GLY A 98 -3.92 -41.78 -48.14
CA GLY A 98 -4.63 -41.40 -49.36
C GLY A 98 -3.76 -40.54 -50.28
N GLU A 99 -3.74 -40.85 -51.58
CA GLU A 99 -3.08 -40.01 -52.60
C GLU A 99 -3.96 -38.78 -52.90
N CYS A 100 -3.40 -37.57 -52.75
CA CYS A 100 -4.09 -36.33 -53.10
C CYS A 100 -3.63 -35.85 -54.50
N GLN A 101 -4.58 -35.68 -55.44
CA GLN A 101 -4.38 -34.96 -56.69
C GLN A 101 -5.36 -33.78 -56.77
N GLY A 102 -4.85 -32.56 -56.97
CA GLY A 102 -5.68 -31.38 -57.22
C GLY A 102 -6.30 -30.73 -55.98
N GLY A 103 -5.83 -31.03 -54.77
CA GLY A 103 -6.27 -30.36 -53.54
C GLY A 103 -7.48 -30.99 -52.85
N VAL A 104 -7.89 -32.19 -53.23
CA VAL A 104 -8.90 -33.00 -52.52
C VAL A 104 -8.26 -34.33 -52.16
N CYS A 105 -8.29 -34.69 -50.88
CA CYS A 105 -7.80 -35.97 -50.38
C CYS A 105 -9.01 -36.88 -50.13
N THR A 106 -9.10 -37.99 -50.86
CA THR A 106 -10.13 -39.01 -50.66
C THR A 106 -9.51 -40.27 -50.04
N PRO A 107 -10.11 -40.90 -49.01
CA PRO A 107 -9.69 -42.21 -48.53
C PRO A 107 -9.71 -43.20 -49.70
N THR A 108 -8.57 -43.81 -50.05
CA THR A 108 -8.44 -44.62 -51.28
C THR A 108 -8.94 -46.06 -51.13
N SER A 109 -9.42 -46.45 -49.95
CA SER A 109 -10.11 -47.73 -49.77
C SER A 109 -11.29 -47.58 -48.83
N CYS A 110 -12.50 -47.64 -49.37
CA CYS A 110 -13.71 -47.70 -48.57
C CYS A 110 -14.12 -49.16 -48.34
N LEU A 111 -14.54 -49.48 -47.11
CA LEU A 111 -15.11 -50.79 -46.76
C LEU A 111 -16.64 -50.76 -46.81
N ASP A 112 -17.21 -49.57 -46.62
CA ASP A 112 -18.62 -49.23 -46.72
C ASP A 112 -18.77 -47.72 -46.95
N ASP A 113 -20.01 -47.24 -47.16
CA ASP A 113 -20.26 -45.82 -47.36
C ASP A 113 -19.81 -44.95 -46.18
N ALA A 114 -19.91 -45.45 -44.94
CA ALA A 114 -19.51 -44.70 -43.74
C ALA A 114 -18.00 -44.42 -43.71
N SER A 115 -17.17 -45.35 -44.21
CA SER A 115 -15.72 -45.14 -44.31
C SER A 115 -15.31 -44.04 -45.29
N CYS A 116 -16.21 -43.60 -46.17
CA CYS A 116 -15.97 -42.45 -47.06
C CYS A 116 -16.23 -41.10 -46.39
N ASP A 117 -16.96 -41.09 -45.26
CA ASP A 117 -17.38 -39.89 -44.55
C ASP A 117 -16.41 -39.53 -43.41
N ASN A 118 -15.14 -39.37 -43.76
CA ASN A 118 -14.06 -39.16 -42.79
C ASN A 118 -13.23 -37.91 -43.10
N ASP A 119 -13.84 -36.93 -43.78
CA ASP A 119 -13.23 -35.63 -44.07
C ASP A 119 -13.23 -34.69 -42.85
N GLY A 120 -13.86 -35.12 -41.75
CA GLY A 120 -13.98 -34.36 -40.50
C GLY A 120 -14.96 -33.19 -40.59
N ASN A 121 -15.79 -33.14 -41.64
CA ASN A 121 -16.78 -32.09 -41.85
C ASN A 121 -18.20 -32.62 -41.61
N ASP A 122 -18.79 -32.24 -40.47
CA ASP A 122 -20.16 -32.59 -40.09
C ASP A 122 -21.24 -32.17 -41.12
N CYS A 123 -20.91 -31.32 -42.09
CA CYS A 123 -21.82 -30.81 -43.12
C CYS A 123 -21.72 -31.48 -44.49
N THR A 124 -20.89 -32.49 -44.61
CA THR A 124 -20.87 -33.43 -45.72
C THR A 124 -21.27 -34.82 -45.19
N PHE A 125 -21.76 -35.68 -46.09
CA PHE A 125 -21.98 -37.08 -45.77
C PHE A 125 -21.82 -37.96 -47.00
N ALA A 126 -21.54 -39.24 -46.77
CA ALA A 126 -21.50 -40.25 -47.82
C ALA A 126 -22.90 -40.89 -48.00
N PRO A 127 -23.71 -40.50 -49.01
CA PRO A 127 -24.98 -41.17 -49.28
C PRO A 127 -24.78 -42.65 -49.66
N PRO A 128 -25.83 -43.48 -49.58
CA PRO A 128 -25.74 -44.89 -49.97
C PRO A 128 -25.19 -45.08 -51.40
N GLY A 129 -24.14 -45.90 -51.55
CA GLY A 129 -23.43 -46.14 -52.80
C GLY A 129 -22.29 -45.16 -53.11
N THR A 130 -21.83 -44.38 -52.12
CA THR A 130 -20.63 -43.54 -52.22
C THR A 130 -19.37 -44.39 -52.26
N CYS A 131 -19.35 -45.50 -51.52
CA CYS A 131 -18.30 -46.49 -51.63
C CYS A 131 -18.60 -47.46 -52.78
N ASP A 132 -17.83 -47.37 -53.87
CA ASP A 132 -17.89 -48.37 -54.92
C ASP A 132 -17.09 -49.61 -54.51
N LEU A 133 -17.77 -50.63 -53.96
CA LEU A 133 -17.18 -51.90 -53.55
C LEU A 133 -16.44 -52.64 -54.68
N GLY A 134 -16.68 -52.29 -55.95
CA GLY A 134 -15.96 -52.85 -57.10
C GLY A 134 -14.58 -52.25 -57.33
N SER A 135 -14.38 -50.98 -56.95
CA SER A 135 -13.12 -50.24 -57.14
C SER A 135 -12.44 -49.81 -55.84
N ASN A 136 -13.11 -49.97 -54.69
CA ASN A 136 -12.72 -49.48 -53.37
C ASN A 136 -12.54 -47.95 -53.30
N LEU A 137 -13.06 -47.17 -54.24
CA LEU A 137 -12.93 -45.73 -54.24
C LEU A 137 -14.19 -45.04 -53.69
N CYS A 138 -13.98 -43.96 -52.94
CA CYS A 138 -15.06 -43.07 -52.52
C CYS A 138 -15.48 -42.13 -53.66
N GLY A 139 -16.78 -42.07 -53.91
CA GLY A 139 -17.41 -41.03 -54.72
C GLY A 139 -17.47 -39.68 -53.99
N PRO A 140 -17.92 -38.62 -54.67
CA PRO A 140 -18.07 -37.29 -54.06
C PRO A 140 -19.11 -37.32 -52.93
N LEU A 141 -18.76 -36.71 -51.79
CA LEU A 141 -19.67 -36.52 -50.67
C LEU A 141 -20.83 -35.58 -51.05
N ALA A 142 -22.00 -35.82 -50.47
CA ALA A 142 -23.14 -34.93 -50.59
C ALA A 142 -23.15 -33.93 -49.43
N ASN A 143 -23.63 -32.72 -49.68
CA ASN A 143 -23.84 -31.74 -48.61
C ASN A 143 -25.05 -32.15 -47.77
N GLN A 144 -24.93 -32.00 -46.45
CA GLN A 144 -26.07 -32.06 -45.55
C GLN A 144 -27.09 -30.97 -45.90
N PRO A 145 -28.40 -31.20 -45.68
CA PRO A 145 -29.42 -30.16 -45.83
C PRO A 145 -29.13 -28.91 -44.99
N ALA A 146 -29.61 -27.75 -45.45
CA ALA A 146 -29.52 -26.53 -44.67
C ALA A 146 -30.23 -26.70 -43.31
N GLY A 147 -29.57 -26.31 -42.22
CA GLY A 147 -30.09 -26.42 -40.86
C GLY A 147 -29.73 -27.72 -40.13
N THR A 148 -29.01 -28.65 -40.76
CA THR A 148 -28.45 -29.82 -40.05
C THR A 148 -27.44 -29.34 -39.00
N PRO A 149 -27.54 -29.75 -37.72
CA PRO A 149 -26.59 -29.37 -36.68
C PRO A 149 -25.17 -29.87 -37.00
N CYS A 150 -24.15 -29.06 -36.71
CA CYS A 150 -22.73 -29.37 -36.89
C CYS A 150 -21.87 -28.79 -35.76
N ALA A 151 -20.59 -29.13 -35.70
CA ALA A 151 -19.62 -28.65 -34.70
C ALA A 151 -20.04 -28.92 -33.24
N GLY A 152 -20.57 -30.11 -32.96
CA GLY A 152 -21.05 -30.44 -31.61
C GLY A 152 -22.34 -29.70 -31.20
N ASN A 153 -23.18 -29.32 -32.18
CA ASN A 153 -24.45 -28.58 -32.06
C ASN A 153 -24.32 -27.06 -31.87
N THR A 154 -23.16 -26.47 -32.11
CA THR A 154 -22.99 -25.01 -32.07
C THR A 154 -23.22 -24.35 -33.45
N GLY A 155 -23.19 -25.11 -34.54
CA GLY A 155 -23.43 -24.60 -35.89
C GLY A 155 -24.56 -25.30 -36.63
N GLN A 156 -24.89 -24.76 -37.81
CA GLN A 156 -25.78 -25.35 -38.80
C GLN A 156 -25.12 -25.39 -40.18
N CYS A 157 -25.37 -26.47 -40.91
CA CYS A 157 -24.93 -26.60 -42.30
C CYS A 157 -25.69 -25.62 -43.19
N ASP A 158 -25.00 -24.99 -44.13
CA ASP A 158 -25.57 -24.00 -45.07
C ASP A 158 -26.09 -24.61 -46.39
N ALA A 159 -26.19 -25.94 -46.48
CA ALA A 159 -26.42 -26.73 -47.71
C ALA A 159 -25.33 -26.62 -48.80
N ALA A 160 -24.33 -25.76 -48.64
CA ALA A 160 -23.13 -25.70 -49.48
C ALA A 160 -21.99 -26.58 -48.93
N GLY A 161 -22.22 -27.25 -47.80
CA GLY A 161 -21.26 -28.16 -47.17
C GLY A 161 -20.38 -27.45 -46.13
N THR A 162 -20.74 -26.23 -45.71
CA THR A 162 -20.02 -25.48 -44.67
C THR A 162 -20.82 -25.47 -43.38
N CYS A 163 -20.17 -25.79 -42.26
CA CYS A 163 -20.72 -25.56 -40.94
C CYS A 163 -20.61 -24.08 -40.59
N VAL A 164 -21.75 -23.40 -40.45
CA VAL A 164 -21.81 -22.00 -40.01
C VAL A 164 -22.18 -22.01 -38.54
N ASP A 165 -21.30 -21.51 -37.67
CA ASP A 165 -21.61 -21.31 -36.26
C ASP A 165 -22.81 -20.36 -36.13
N ASN A 166 -23.84 -20.76 -35.38
CA ASN A 166 -25.07 -19.98 -35.23
C ASN A 166 -24.81 -18.60 -34.62
N CYS A 167 -23.69 -18.41 -33.92
CA CYS A 167 -23.25 -17.14 -33.35
C CYS A 167 -22.46 -16.26 -34.32
N THR A 168 -22.05 -16.77 -35.49
CA THR A 168 -21.30 -15.97 -36.48
C THR A 168 -22.19 -14.89 -37.07
N GLY A 169 -21.85 -13.62 -36.79
CA GLY A 169 -22.60 -12.45 -37.26
C GLY A 169 -23.77 -12.04 -36.37
N VAL A 170 -23.93 -12.68 -35.20
CA VAL A 170 -24.88 -12.26 -34.16
C VAL A 170 -24.16 -11.32 -33.21
N ASP A 171 -24.58 -10.06 -33.19
CA ASP A 171 -24.09 -9.07 -32.23
C ASP A 171 -24.89 -9.21 -30.93
N CYS A 172 -24.30 -9.89 -29.94
CA CYS A 172 -24.90 -10.01 -28.61
C CYS A 172 -24.58 -8.84 -27.68
N SER A 173 -23.84 -7.83 -28.17
CA SER A 173 -23.50 -6.69 -27.33
C SER A 173 -24.71 -5.85 -27.01
N ASP A 174 -24.98 -5.65 -25.73
CA ASP A 174 -25.95 -4.65 -25.26
C ASP A 174 -25.31 -3.27 -25.03
N GLY A 175 -24.01 -3.14 -25.32
CA GLY A 175 -23.24 -1.93 -25.12
C GLY A 175 -22.95 -1.61 -23.65
N ASN A 176 -23.25 -2.53 -22.73
CA ASN A 176 -22.94 -2.41 -21.32
C ASN A 176 -21.70 -3.25 -20.99
N GLN A 177 -20.59 -2.57 -20.69
CA GLN A 177 -19.32 -3.22 -20.32
C GLN A 177 -19.40 -4.02 -19.00
N CYS A 178 -20.50 -3.90 -18.26
CA CYS A 178 -20.74 -4.62 -17.02
C CYS A 178 -21.61 -5.85 -17.17
N THR A 179 -21.83 -6.30 -18.40
CA THR A 179 -22.45 -7.57 -18.73
C THR A 179 -21.61 -8.31 -19.76
N GLN A 180 -21.56 -9.64 -19.65
CA GLN A 180 -20.85 -10.48 -20.61
C GLN A 180 -21.69 -10.66 -21.86
N ASP A 181 -21.12 -10.47 -23.04
CA ASP A 181 -21.84 -10.65 -24.30
C ASP A 181 -21.77 -12.12 -24.74
N LEU A 182 -22.60 -12.99 -24.15
CA LEU A 182 -22.58 -14.43 -24.43
C LEU A 182 -23.63 -14.82 -25.47
N CYS A 183 -23.19 -15.55 -26.50
CA CYS A 183 -24.08 -16.19 -27.47
C CYS A 183 -24.21 -17.69 -27.18
N ASP A 184 -25.43 -18.17 -26.96
CA ASP A 184 -25.75 -19.59 -26.82
C ASP A 184 -26.35 -20.15 -28.12
N PRO A 185 -25.63 -21.05 -28.83
CA PRO A 185 -26.12 -21.66 -30.06
C PRO A 185 -26.98 -22.92 -29.86
N SER A 186 -27.16 -23.41 -28.61
CA SER A 186 -27.70 -24.75 -28.31
C SER A 186 -29.16 -24.99 -28.70
N GLY A 187 -29.93 -23.93 -29.00
CA GLY A 187 -31.33 -24.00 -29.43
C GLY A 187 -31.56 -24.10 -30.95
N GLY A 188 -30.50 -24.15 -31.77
CA GLY A 188 -30.60 -24.03 -33.24
C GLY A 188 -30.99 -22.62 -33.72
N VAL A 189 -31.10 -21.67 -32.79
CA VAL A 189 -31.19 -20.22 -33.02
C VAL A 189 -30.26 -19.60 -31.98
N ALA A 190 -29.35 -18.72 -32.40
CA ALA A 190 -28.49 -18.00 -31.49
C ALA A 190 -29.32 -17.17 -30.51
N THR A 191 -29.11 -17.41 -29.22
CA THR A 191 -29.75 -16.65 -28.15
C THR A 191 -28.67 -15.89 -27.40
N CYS A 192 -28.82 -14.57 -27.29
CA CYS A 192 -27.90 -13.76 -26.51
C CYS A 192 -28.29 -13.77 -25.03
N SER A 193 -27.31 -13.84 -24.15
CA SER A 193 -27.47 -13.67 -22.71
C SER A 193 -26.40 -12.73 -22.18
N ASN A 194 -26.80 -11.81 -21.32
CA ASN A 194 -25.93 -10.75 -20.81
C ASN A 194 -25.81 -10.86 -19.28
N PRO A 195 -25.20 -11.93 -18.73
CA PRO A 195 -25.01 -12.03 -17.29
C PRO A 195 -24.08 -10.92 -16.81
N ASN A 196 -24.33 -10.42 -15.61
CA ASN A 196 -23.49 -9.39 -15.00
C ASN A 196 -22.03 -9.83 -14.95
N GLU A 197 -21.13 -8.92 -15.28
CA GLU A 197 -19.73 -9.07 -14.93
C GLU A 197 -19.55 -9.09 -13.41
N VAL A 198 -18.40 -9.60 -12.96
CA VAL A 198 -18.05 -9.62 -11.54
C VAL A 198 -17.96 -8.18 -11.01
N ASP A 199 -18.57 -7.91 -9.87
CA ASP A 199 -18.50 -6.60 -9.22
C ASP A 199 -17.04 -6.18 -9.01
N GLY A 200 -16.73 -4.92 -9.31
CA GLY A 200 -15.37 -4.36 -9.33
C GLY A 200 -14.64 -4.49 -10.66
N THR A 201 -15.24 -5.13 -11.69
CA THR A 201 -14.68 -5.12 -13.05
C THR A 201 -14.62 -3.69 -13.57
N SER A 202 -13.47 -3.27 -14.13
CA SER A 202 -13.30 -1.91 -14.68
C SER A 202 -14.21 -1.68 -15.89
N CYS A 203 -14.83 -0.51 -15.98
CA CYS A 203 -15.69 -0.08 -17.08
C CYS A 203 -15.57 1.42 -17.36
N ASP A 204 -16.28 1.92 -18.36
CA ASP A 204 -16.21 3.31 -18.84
C ASP A 204 -17.52 4.03 -18.55
N SER A 205 -17.56 4.77 -17.44
CA SER A 205 -18.73 5.54 -17.00
C SER A 205 -18.89 6.88 -17.75
N GLY A 206 -18.24 7.04 -18.91
CA GLY A 206 -18.22 8.28 -19.69
C GLY A 206 -17.05 9.23 -19.38
N GLY A 207 -16.18 8.88 -18.42
CA GLY A 207 -14.93 9.62 -18.10
C GLY A 207 -13.69 9.15 -18.89
N GLY A 208 -13.86 8.18 -19.79
CA GLY A 208 -12.78 7.50 -20.51
C GLY A 208 -12.53 6.07 -20.04
N PRO A 209 -11.55 5.37 -20.64
CA PRO A 209 -11.18 3.99 -20.27
C PRO A 209 -10.91 3.83 -18.77
N GLY A 210 -11.66 2.97 -18.09
CA GLY A 210 -11.52 2.67 -16.66
C GLY A 210 -12.04 3.74 -15.69
N SER A 211 -12.93 4.62 -16.17
CA SER A 211 -13.56 5.67 -15.34
C SER A 211 -14.69 5.16 -14.45
N GLY A 212 -15.01 3.87 -14.50
CA GLY A 212 -16.02 3.24 -13.67
C GLY A 212 -15.66 1.84 -13.20
N MET A 213 -16.49 1.31 -12.31
CA MET A 213 -16.49 -0.09 -11.91
C MET A 213 -17.90 -0.68 -12.06
N CYS A 214 -17.96 -1.97 -12.35
CA CYS A 214 -19.22 -2.69 -12.44
C CYS A 214 -19.77 -2.97 -11.06
N GLU A 215 -21.03 -2.61 -10.85
CA GLU A 215 -21.80 -2.94 -9.65
C GLU A 215 -23.17 -3.45 -10.07
N SER A 216 -23.45 -4.72 -9.78
CA SER A 216 -24.71 -5.38 -10.12
C SER A 216 -25.09 -5.23 -11.59
N GLY A 217 -24.10 -5.31 -12.48
CA GLY A 217 -24.29 -5.20 -13.93
C GLY A 217 -24.42 -3.76 -14.45
N THR A 218 -24.14 -2.74 -13.64
CA THR A 218 -24.13 -1.34 -14.07
C THR A 218 -22.75 -0.72 -13.89
N CYS A 219 -22.29 0.07 -14.88
CA CYS A 219 -21.06 0.82 -14.74
C CYS A 219 -21.28 2.08 -13.89
N VAL A 220 -20.74 2.10 -12.66
CA VAL A 220 -20.76 3.26 -11.76
C VAL A 220 -19.46 4.05 -11.87
N GLY A 221 -19.51 5.38 -11.82
CA GLY A 221 -18.32 6.22 -11.99
C GLY A 221 -17.45 6.23 -10.74
N VAL A 222 -16.16 5.97 -10.90
CA VAL A 222 -15.23 5.88 -9.75
C VAL A 222 -14.31 7.08 -9.69
N ALA A 223 -14.09 7.60 -8.49
CA ALA A 223 -13.04 8.55 -8.20
C ALA A 223 -11.79 7.81 -7.71
N LEU A 224 -10.68 7.93 -8.44
CA LEU A 224 -9.38 7.49 -7.96
C LEU A 224 -8.78 8.57 -7.06
N VAL A 225 -8.66 8.26 -5.77
CA VAL A 225 -8.19 9.20 -4.75
C VAL A 225 -6.84 8.73 -4.21
N ARG A 226 -5.83 9.60 -4.27
CA ARG A 226 -4.53 9.39 -3.62
C ARG A 226 -4.60 9.88 -2.18
N VAL A 227 -4.60 8.96 -1.25
CA VAL A 227 -4.58 9.26 0.19
C VAL A 227 -3.21 8.94 0.77
N GLU A 228 -2.70 9.79 1.66
CA GLU A 228 -1.36 9.66 2.21
C GLU A 228 -1.35 9.98 3.71
N THR A 229 -0.59 9.21 4.48
CA THR A 229 -0.30 9.47 5.89
C THR A 229 1.19 9.76 6.05
N TYR A 230 1.54 10.77 6.85
CA TYR A 230 2.94 11.13 7.07
C TYR A 230 3.18 11.83 8.41
N ASN A 231 3.90 11.15 9.30
CA ASN A 231 4.34 11.71 10.58
C ASN A 231 5.57 12.60 10.36
N LEU A 232 5.48 13.89 10.74
CA LEU A 232 6.55 14.87 10.52
C LEU A 232 7.61 14.91 11.63
N ALA A 233 7.31 14.27 12.77
CA ALA A 233 8.10 14.30 13.99
C ALA A 233 8.70 15.67 14.30
N LEU A 234 7.81 16.65 14.54
CA LEU A 234 8.19 17.97 15.03
C LEU A 234 8.09 18.03 16.56
N ALA A 235 8.73 17.08 17.23
CA ALA A 235 8.65 16.85 18.66
C ALA A 235 9.72 17.59 19.50
N GLY A 236 10.40 18.59 18.95
CA GLY A 236 11.37 19.44 19.62
C GLY A 236 12.76 18.80 19.73
N ALA A 237 13.44 19.00 20.86
CA ALA A 237 14.81 18.53 21.09
C ALA A 237 14.96 17.00 21.12
N PHE A 238 13.87 16.25 20.95
CA PHE A 238 13.91 14.79 20.89
C PHE A 238 14.24 14.30 19.47
N ILE A 239 14.02 15.12 18.44
CA ILE A 239 14.25 14.72 17.06
C ILE A 239 15.46 15.44 16.48
N PRO A 240 16.49 14.71 16.00
CA PRO A 240 17.65 15.28 15.33
C PRO A 240 17.27 16.24 14.18
N TYR A 241 18.04 17.32 14.06
CA TYR A 241 17.98 18.28 12.95
C TYR A 241 16.60 18.89 12.69
N GLU A 242 15.72 18.93 13.69
CA GLU A 242 14.36 19.41 13.52
C GLU A 242 14.31 20.86 13.01
N GLN A 243 15.24 21.72 13.45
CA GLN A 243 15.29 23.11 13.02
C GLN A 243 15.52 23.24 11.50
N GLU A 244 16.38 22.41 10.95
CA GLU A 244 16.66 22.32 9.52
C GLU A 244 15.47 21.72 8.76
N ARG A 245 14.91 20.60 9.26
CA ARG A 245 13.74 19.93 8.64
C ARG A 245 12.51 20.84 8.59
N ARG A 246 12.23 21.59 9.66
CA ARG A 246 11.11 22.53 9.78
C ARG A 246 11.09 23.59 8.67
N GLN A 247 12.24 23.96 8.11
CA GLN A 247 12.30 24.90 6.97
C GLN A 247 11.91 24.25 5.64
N ALA A 248 12.24 22.97 5.46
CA ALA A 248 12.00 22.25 4.21
C ALA A 248 10.58 21.66 4.12
N LEU A 249 10.01 21.25 5.26
CA LEU A 249 8.72 20.56 5.34
C LEU A 249 7.56 21.28 4.64
N PRO A 250 7.29 22.58 4.83
CA PRO A 250 6.17 23.25 4.18
C PRO A 250 6.17 23.13 2.65
N GLN A 251 7.34 23.21 2.02
CA GLN A 251 7.47 23.08 0.57
C GLN A 251 7.32 21.62 0.11
N ALA A 252 7.82 20.66 0.87
CA ALA A 252 7.63 19.25 0.59
C ALA A 252 6.15 18.86 0.66
N MET A 253 5.42 19.33 1.67
CA MET A 253 3.98 19.09 1.81
C MET A 253 3.19 19.74 0.67
N ALA A 254 3.58 20.95 0.25
CA ALA A 254 2.96 21.58 -0.92
C ALA A 254 3.23 20.79 -2.21
N ALA A 255 4.38 20.13 -2.35
CA ALA A 255 4.80 19.45 -3.57
C ALA A 255 4.29 18.01 -3.72
N THR A 256 3.68 17.42 -2.69
CA THR A 256 3.18 16.04 -2.77
C THR A 256 2.06 15.88 -3.80
N GLN A 257 1.95 14.66 -4.33
CA GLN A 257 0.98 14.27 -5.34
C GLN A 257 -0.30 13.66 -4.77
N SER A 258 -0.44 13.60 -3.44
CA SER A 258 -1.68 13.17 -2.79
C SER A 258 -2.82 14.15 -3.05
N ASP A 259 -4.04 13.61 -3.02
CA ASP A 259 -5.28 14.38 -3.06
C ASP A 259 -5.75 14.71 -1.64
N ILE A 260 -5.53 13.78 -0.71
CA ILE A 260 -5.80 13.94 0.72
C ILE A 260 -4.58 13.49 1.49
N LEU A 261 -4.09 14.32 2.42
CA LEU A 261 -2.91 14.08 3.22
C LEU A 261 -3.24 14.27 4.71
N CYS A 262 -2.99 13.23 5.50
CA CYS A 262 -3.03 13.28 6.95
C CYS A 262 -1.61 13.46 7.48
N LEU A 263 -1.39 14.55 8.23
CA LEU A 263 -0.11 14.85 8.86
C LEU A 263 -0.20 14.59 10.36
N GLN A 264 0.82 13.96 10.92
CA GLN A 264 0.97 13.77 12.36
C GLN A 264 2.18 14.53 12.91
N GLU A 265 2.19 14.71 14.23
CA GLU A 265 3.22 15.41 14.99
C GLU A 265 3.52 16.85 14.56
N VAL A 266 2.54 17.55 14.02
CA VAL A 266 2.59 19.00 13.76
C VAL A 266 2.07 19.76 14.97
N TRP A 267 2.77 19.68 16.10
CA TRP A 267 2.24 20.10 17.40
C TRP A 267 2.06 21.62 17.54
N ASN A 268 3.02 22.42 17.08
CA ASN A 268 2.96 23.87 17.30
C ASN A 268 2.09 24.55 16.24
N GLN A 269 1.29 25.53 16.67
CA GLN A 269 0.44 26.29 15.73
C GLN A 269 1.25 26.98 14.63
N THR A 270 2.45 27.48 14.93
CA THR A 270 3.32 28.11 13.93
C THR A 270 3.70 27.15 12.79
N ASP A 271 3.87 25.86 13.09
CA ASP A 271 4.18 24.84 12.07
C ASP A 271 2.96 24.54 11.23
N LYS A 272 1.79 24.40 11.88
CA LYS A 272 0.50 24.23 11.20
C LYS A 272 0.24 25.38 10.23
N ASP A 273 0.47 26.63 10.67
CA ASP A 273 0.29 27.83 9.86
C ASP A 273 1.27 27.88 8.68
N ALA A 274 2.54 27.52 8.90
CA ALA A 274 3.56 27.52 7.87
C ALA A 274 3.27 26.47 6.77
N ILE A 275 2.90 25.25 7.16
CA ILE A 275 2.50 24.20 6.24
C ILE A 275 1.23 24.61 5.48
N ALA A 276 0.21 25.10 6.19
CA ALA A 276 -1.03 25.52 5.57
C ALA A 276 -0.81 26.63 4.52
N ALA A 277 0.01 27.64 4.86
CA ALA A 277 0.33 28.74 3.96
C ALA A 277 1.07 28.27 2.69
N ALA A 278 2.02 27.32 2.82
CA ALA A 278 2.77 26.79 1.69
C ALA A 278 1.90 25.86 0.81
N ALA A 279 1.05 25.04 1.44
CA ALA A 279 0.25 24.03 0.76
C ALA A 279 -1.01 24.59 0.07
N LEU A 280 -1.47 25.79 0.45
CA LEU A 280 -2.78 26.36 0.05
C LEU A 280 -3.06 26.32 -1.46
N GLN A 281 -2.04 26.49 -2.31
CA GLN A 281 -2.21 26.44 -3.77
C GLN A 281 -2.64 25.06 -4.27
N ASN A 282 -2.09 24.00 -3.66
CA ASN A 282 -2.35 22.62 -4.06
C ASN A 282 -3.42 21.97 -3.18
N PHE A 283 -3.57 22.41 -1.94
CA PHE A 283 -4.56 21.94 -0.97
C PHE A 283 -5.38 23.14 -0.46
N PRO A 284 -6.40 23.57 -1.21
CA PRO A 284 -7.22 24.72 -0.81
C PRO A 284 -8.11 24.47 0.42
N TYR A 285 -8.26 23.20 0.82
CA TYR A 285 -9.06 22.80 1.98
C TYR A 285 -8.16 22.18 3.04
N ILE A 286 -7.95 22.91 4.13
CA ILE A 286 -7.04 22.51 5.21
C ILE A 286 -7.81 22.56 6.51
N ILE A 287 -7.74 21.47 7.28
CA ILE A 287 -8.36 21.36 8.59
C ILE A 287 -7.27 21.14 9.63
N SER A 288 -7.28 21.99 10.65
CA SER A 288 -6.56 21.81 11.89
C SER A 288 -7.32 22.55 12.99
N PHE A 289 -7.16 22.10 14.24
CA PHE A 289 -7.79 22.72 15.39
C PHE A 289 -6.75 23.10 16.43
N LEU A 290 -7.04 24.21 17.13
CA LEU A 290 -6.30 24.62 18.32
C LEU A 290 -6.82 23.84 19.52
N ASN A 291 -5.90 23.22 20.25
CA ASN A 291 -6.18 22.64 21.57
C ASN A 291 -5.21 23.21 22.60
N ASP A 292 -5.61 23.21 23.84
CA ASP A 292 -4.79 23.67 24.95
C ASP A 292 -4.91 22.71 26.14
N LEU A 293 -4.29 23.10 27.25
CA LEU A 293 -4.32 22.34 28.50
C LEU A 293 -5.73 22.18 29.09
N ASP A 294 -6.67 23.06 28.72
CA ASP A 294 -8.03 23.09 29.27
C ASP A 294 -9.07 22.48 28.33
N THR A 295 -8.68 22.13 27.11
CA THR A 295 -9.55 21.47 26.15
C THR A 295 -10.09 20.17 26.77
N PRO A 296 -11.42 19.96 26.82
CA PRO A 296 -11.99 18.74 27.38
C PRO A 296 -11.76 17.53 26.46
N LEU A 297 -11.86 16.33 27.01
CA LEU A 297 -12.00 15.11 26.22
C LEU A 297 -13.47 15.01 25.78
N ASP A 298 -13.72 14.66 24.53
CA ASP A 298 -15.07 14.40 24.03
C ASP A 298 -15.59 13.05 24.50
N ASP A 299 -14.71 12.06 24.66
CA ASP A 299 -15.03 10.77 25.29
C ASP A 299 -13.99 10.38 26.37
N PRO A 300 -14.20 10.82 27.62
CA PRO A 300 -13.26 10.57 28.71
C PRO A 300 -13.39 9.16 29.32
N THR A 301 -14.12 8.23 28.71
CA THR A 301 -14.31 6.89 29.29
C THR A 301 -13.07 6.00 29.18
N ASP A 302 -12.83 5.17 30.18
CA ASP A 302 -11.80 4.12 30.22
C ASP A 302 -12.30 2.80 29.58
N GLN A 303 -11.48 1.74 29.65
CA GLN A 303 -11.78 0.39 29.15
C GLN A 303 -13.08 -0.21 29.72
N ASN A 304 -13.53 0.26 30.88
CA ASN A 304 -14.72 -0.22 31.57
C ASN A 304 -15.93 0.74 31.39
N GLY A 305 -15.82 1.72 30.50
CA GLY A 305 -16.83 2.76 30.29
C GLY A 305 -17.00 3.71 31.47
N GLN A 306 -16.08 3.71 32.45
CA GLN A 306 -16.08 4.66 33.55
C GLN A 306 -15.34 5.93 33.15
N VAL A 307 -15.69 7.06 33.74
CA VAL A 307 -14.95 8.31 33.53
C VAL A 307 -13.97 8.48 34.69
N PRO A 308 -12.65 8.32 34.48
CA PRO A 308 -11.68 8.56 35.53
C PRO A 308 -11.77 10.01 36.02
N PRO A 309 -11.54 10.27 37.32
CA PRO A 309 -11.63 11.62 37.87
C PRO A 309 -10.58 12.52 37.21
N ALA A 310 -11.01 13.65 36.66
CA ALA A 310 -10.08 14.64 36.13
C ALA A 310 -9.08 15.09 37.23
N PRO A 311 -7.80 15.31 36.89
CA PRO A 311 -6.84 15.82 37.84
C PRO A 311 -7.29 17.15 38.45
N THR A 312 -7.12 17.30 39.77
CA THR A 312 -7.51 18.53 40.51
C THR A 312 -6.34 19.22 41.19
N THR A 313 -5.17 18.60 41.20
CA THR A 313 -3.92 19.14 41.75
C THR A 313 -2.96 19.52 40.62
N VAL A 314 -1.95 20.32 40.92
CA VAL A 314 -0.82 20.55 40.00
C VAL A 314 0.08 19.30 39.93
N PRO A 315 0.84 19.08 38.85
CA PRO A 315 1.74 17.93 38.75
C PRO A 315 2.85 17.92 39.80
N CYS A 316 3.47 19.08 40.07
CA CYS A 316 4.61 19.20 40.99
C CYS A 316 4.31 20.14 42.16
N PRO A 317 3.44 19.76 43.11
CA PRO A 317 3.07 20.63 44.22
C PRO A 317 4.27 21.00 45.11
N ASP A 318 4.34 22.26 45.53
CA ASP A 318 5.38 22.82 46.40
C ASP A 318 5.11 22.63 47.90
N ASN A 319 3.98 22.00 48.24
CA ASN A 319 3.52 21.80 49.61
C ASN A 319 3.31 20.33 49.97
N VAL A 320 3.62 19.40 49.07
CA VAL A 320 3.58 17.95 49.31
C VAL A 320 5.01 17.45 49.45
N GLU A 321 5.34 16.93 50.64
CA GLU A 321 6.64 16.33 50.91
C GLU A 321 6.75 14.95 50.25
N ALA A 322 7.78 14.76 49.44
CA ALA A 322 8.18 13.46 48.89
C ALA A 322 9.05 12.66 49.89
N GLN A 323 9.82 13.39 50.70
CA GLN A 323 10.64 12.90 51.82
C GLN A 323 10.66 14.01 52.90
N PRO A 324 11.01 13.71 54.16
CA PRO A 324 11.04 14.72 55.22
C PRO A 324 11.87 15.96 54.84
N GLY A 325 11.22 17.10 54.70
CA GLY A 325 11.84 18.37 54.30
C GLY A 325 12.21 18.53 52.82
N VAL A 326 11.73 17.64 51.95
CA VAL A 326 11.93 17.73 50.48
C VAL A 326 10.56 17.59 49.80
N THR A 327 10.14 18.64 49.10
CA THR A 327 8.87 18.65 48.36
C THR A 327 9.00 17.96 47.01
N ILE A 328 7.87 17.61 46.39
CA ILE A 328 7.86 17.10 45.02
C ILE A 328 8.45 18.15 44.04
N ALA A 329 8.11 19.43 44.23
CA ALA A 329 8.70 20.52 43.46
C ALA A 329 10.23 20.62 43.64
N ASP A 330 10.77 20.33 44.84
CA ASP A 330 12.22 20.30 45.07
C ASP A 330 12.91 19.18 44.29
N GLN A 331 12.29 17.99 44.20
CA GLN A 331 12.79 16.89 43.37
C GLN A 331 12.81 17.27 41.87
N MET A 332 11.75 17.91 41.38
CA MET A 332 11.70 18.44 40.01
C MET A 332 12.80 19.47 39.76
N ASN A 333 12.99 20.41 40.69
CA ASN A 333 14.03 21.44 40.56
C ASN A 333 15.42 20.81 40.52
N ALA A 334 15.69 19.80 41.35
CA ALA A 334 16.97 19.06 41.32
C ALA A 334 17.19 18.36 39.97
N ALA A 335 16.16 17.72 39.41
CA ALA A 335 16.23 17.13 38.07
C ALA A 335 16.51 18.17 36.99
N ILE A 336 15.83 19.33 37.03
CA ILE A 336 16.06 20.44 36.10
C ILE A 336 17.48 21.00 36.26
N ASP A 337 17.96 21.18 37.49
CA ASP A 337 19.34 21.64 37.76
C ASP A 337 20.36 20.66 37.15
N CYS A 338 20.12 19.35 37.28
CA CYS A 338 20.97 18.35 36.64
C CYS A 338 20.97 18.50 35.11
N VAL A 339 19.81 18.58 34.44
CA VAL A 339 19.79 18.69 32.96
C VAL A 339 20.38 20.03 32.49
N ARG A 340 20.17 21.11 33.25
CA ARG A 340 20.70 22.44 32.93
C ARG A 340 22.23 22.50 33.00
N ASP A 341 22.82 21.82 33.99
CA ASP A 341 24.24 21.95 34.32
C ASP A 341 25.07 20.70 33.96
N GLY A 342 24.40 19.59 33.69
CA GLY A 342 24.97 18.27 33.43
C GLY A 342 25.55 18.13 32.03
N GLN A 343 26.33 17.07 31.89
CA GLN A 343 26.97 16.68 30.65
C GLN A 343 26.77 15.18 30.40
N ASP A 344 26.62 14.80 29.14
CA ASP A 344 26.60 13.39 28.74
C ASP A 344 27.96 12.70 28.97
N LEU A 345 28.04 11.41 28.65
CA LEU A 345 29.27 10.63 28.80
C LEU A 345 30.41 11.10 27.87
N GLN A 346 30.11 11.92 26.86
CA GLN A 346 31.08 12.52 25.95
C GLN A 346 31.49 13.94 26.35
N GLY A 347 30.91 14.49 27.43
CA GLY A 347 31.21 15.81 27.96
C GLY A 347 30.45 16.95 27.25
N ASN A 348 29.44 16.65 26.43
CA ASN A 348 28.56 17.67 25.86
C ASN A 348 27.52 18.09 26.88
N PHE A 349 27.21 19.38 26.94
CA PHE A 349 26.17 19.86 27.85
C PHE A 349 24.78 19.41 27.41
N CYS A 350 23.95 19.04 28.39
CA CYS A 350 22.54 18.70 28.17
C CYS A 350 21.64 19.94 27.99
N SER A 351 22.22 21.13 28.04
CA SER A 351 21.53 22.41 27.90
C SER A 351 22.07 23.21 26.71
N THR A 352 21.16 23.83 25.96
CA THR A 352 21.52 24.79 24.91
C THR A 352 22.21 26.04 25.46
N ILE A 353 22.01 26.37 26.74
CA ILE A 353 22.63 27.48 27.46
C ILE A 353 23.00 27.00 28.87
N PRO A 354 24.17 26.36 29.07
CA PRO A 354 24.56 25.79 30.35
C PRO A 354 24.49 26.81 31.50
N GLY A 355 23.93 26.42 32.65
CA GLY A 355 23.77 27.30 33.81
C GLY A 355 22.65 28.34 33.72
N SER A 356 21.84 28.33 32.67
CA SER A 356 20.76 29.31 32.46
C SER A 356 19.39 28.66 32.37
N ASP A 357 18.41 29.20 33.10
CA ASP A 357 17.01 28.78 33.00
C ASP A 357 16.35 29.18 31.66
N LEU A 358 17.03 30.00 30.85
CA LEU A 358 16.62 30.29 29.46
C LEU A 358 17.03 29.18 28.48
N GLY A 359 17.87 28.23 28.93
CA GLY A 359 18.25 27.05 28.16
C GLY A 359 17.11 26.06 28.00
N ARG A 360 17.28 25.14 27.05
CA ARG A 360 16.43 23.97 26.81
C ARG A 360 17.30 22.71 26.80
N THR A 361 16.69 21.54 26.90
CA THR A 361 17.44 20.30 26.71
C THR A 361 18.00 20.22 25.28
N THR A 362 19.18 19.63 25.11
CA THR A 362 19.77 19.37 23.79
C THR A 362 19.34 18.03 23.21
N SER A 363 19.10 17.03 24.06
CA SER A 363 18.52 15.74 23.70
C SER A 363 18.03 15.00 24.95
N ILE A 364 17.06 14.10 24.77
CA ILE A 364 16.63 13.21 25.85
C ILE A 364 17.70 12.21 26.24
N GLN A 365 18.50 11.72 25.28
CA GLN A 365 19.62 10.83 25.58
C GLN A 365 20.61 11.48 26.55
N CYS A 366 20.94 12.76 26.37
CA CYS A 366 21.80 13.49 27.32
C CYS A 366 21.15 13.56 28.70
N ALA A 367 19.86 13.91 28.76
CA ALA A 367 19.13 13.99 30.02
C ALA A 367 19.10 12.65 30.76
N ILE A 368 18.89 11.54 30.05
CA ILE A 368 18.88 10.19 30.63
C ILE A 368 20.30 9.82 31.12
N GLU A 369 21.33 9.96 30.29
CA GLU A 369 22.69 9.58 30.65
C GLU A 369 23.24 10.38 31.84
N ALA A 370 22.98 11.69 31.86
CA ALA A 370 23.51 12.59 32.88
C ALA A 370 22.70 12.56 34.18
N CYS A 371 21.37 12.40 34.09
CA CYS A 371 20.47 12.80 35.18
C CYS A 371 19.45 11.75 35.63
N LEU A 372 19.56 10.49 35.16
CA LEU A 372 18.61 9.44 35.54
C LEU A 372 18.49 9.25 37.08
N LEU A 373 19.58 9.41 37.82
CA LEU A 373 19.56 9.27 39.28
C LEU A 373 18.80 10.39 39.97
N ASP A 374 18.87 11.62 39.46
CA ASP A 374 18.19 12.79 40.02
C ASP A 374 16.68 12.75 39.81
N VAL A 375 16.21 12.07 38.75
CA VAL A 375 14.77 11.84 38.51
C VAL A 375 14.23 10.57 39.18
N GLY A 376 15.07 9.73 39.80
CA GLY A 376 14.65 8.44 40.35
C GLY A 376 13.52 8.53 41.38
N GLY A 377 13.51 9.60 42.19
CA GLY A 377 12.41 9.85 43.14
C GLY A 377 11.08 10.18 42.45
N LEU A 378 11.12 10.87 41.31
CA LEU A 378 9.94 11.20 40.52
C LEU A 378 9.42 9.98 39.74
N LEU A 379 10.33 9.20 39.16
CA LEU A 379 10.04 8.01 38.37
C LEU A 379 9.40 6.87 39.18
N PHE A 380 10.00 6.56 40.34
CA PHE A 380 9.64 5.39 41.14
C PHE A 380 8.90 5.75 42.44
N GLY A 381 8.43 6.99 42.53
CA GLY A 381 7.74 7.52 43.69
C GLY A 381 6.25 7.19 43.73
N THR A 382 5.52 8.03 44.46
CA THR A 382 4.04 8.02 44.48
C THR A 382 3.44 8.46 43.14
N GLU A 383 2.13 8.23 42.95
CA GLU A 383 1.38 8.71 41.76
C GLU A 383 1.57 10.22 41.53
N GLN A 384 1.57 11.04 42.59
CA GLN A 384 1.82 12.48 42.46
C GLN A 384 3.27 12.80 42.04
N GLN A 385 4.25 11.99 42.43
CA GLN A 385 5.65 12.13 41.98
C GLN A 385 5.79 11.72 40.51
N GLN A 386 5.12 10.64 40.08
CA GLN A 386 5.08 10.20 38.69
C GLN A 386 4.36 11.20 37.80
N ARG A 387 3.31 11.85 38.29
CA ARG A 387 2.66 12.95 37.60
C ARG A 387 3.56 14.17 37.47
N CYS A 388 4.36 14.46 38.48
CA CYS A 388 5.40 15.48 38.37
C CYS A 388 6.47 15.10 37.33
N TYR A 389 6.85 13.81 37.26
CA TYR A 389 7.72 13.29 36.22
C TYR A 389 7.13 13.51 34.82
N ALA A 390 5.84 13.21 34.62
CA ALA A 390 5.13 13.44 33.36
C ALA A 390 5.22 14.91 32.92
N CYS A 391 5.04 15.86 33.85
CA CYS A 391 5.23 17.28 33.56
C CYS A 391 6.67 17.58 33.10
N LEU A 392 7.67 17.09 33.82
CA LEU A 392 9.06 17.30 33.44
C LEU A 392 9.36 16.72 32.05
N ALA A 393 9.08 15.43 31.83
CA ALA A 393 9.40 14.70 30.61
C ALA A 393 8.76 15.33 29.36
N THR A 394 7.49 15.72 29.46
CA THR A 394 6.73 16.28 28.32
C THR A 394 7.12 17.70 27.94
N GLN A 395 7.64 18.49 28.89
CA GLN A 395 8.05 19.86 28.62
C GLN A 395 9.52 19.97 28.19
N LEU A 396 10.39 19.03 28.60
CA LEU A 396 11.81 19.00 28.22
C LEU A 396 12.09 19.27 26.73
N PRO A 397 11.38 18.65 25.76
CA PRO A 397 11.72 18.83 24.35
C PRO A 397 11.52 20.25 23.83
N THR A 398 10.63 21.05 24.43
CA THR A 398 10.16 22.30 23.80
C THR A 398 10.27 23.54 24.69
N ASP A 399 10.13 23.38 26.00
CA ASP A 399 10.10 24.49 26.94
C ASP A 399 11.49 24.79 27.52
N THR A 400 11.66 26.04 27.98
CA THR A 400 12.86 26.42 28.74
C THR A 400 12.77 25.90 30.16
N PHE A 401 13.91 25.64 30.80
CA PHE A 401 13.94 25.18 32.20
C PHE A 401 13.17 26.11 33.15
N GLY A 402 13.26 27.43 32.95
CA GLY A 402 12.50 28.41 33.73
C GLY A 402 10.99 28.29 33.51
N THR A 403 10.54 27.99 32.29
CA THR A 403 9.12 27.74 32.00
C THR A 403 8.63 26.49 32.74
N ILE A 404 9.41 25.41 32.73
CA ILE A 404 9.06 24.15 33.42
C ILE A 404 8.90 24.41 34.92
N ARG A 405 9.88 25.08 35.55
CA ARG A 405 9.83 25.47 36.98
C ARG A 405 8.64 26.32 37.33
N ALA A 406 8.22 27.21 36.43
CA ALA A 406 7.10 28.10 36.68
C ALA A 406 5.74 27.36 36.56
N ARG A 407 5.60 26.47 35.58
CA ARG A 407 4.29 25.89 35.21
C ARG A 407 3.95 24.59 35.90
N CYS A 408 4.89 23.65 36.02
CA CYS A 408 4.63 22.36 36.69
C CYS A 408 4.08 22.46 38.13
N PRO A 409 4.45 23.47 38.95
CA PRO A 409 3.85 23.66 40.26
C PRO A 409 2.59 24.55 40.27
N THR A 410 2.15 25.10 39.13
CA THR A 410 1.06 26.10 39.11
C THR A 410 -0.08 25.79 38.14
N VAL A 411 0.13 24.94 37.15
CA VAL A 411 -0.85 24.61 36.11
C VAL A 411 -1.27 23.15 36.26
N ILE A 412 -2.58 22.91 36.40
CA ILE A 412 -3.12 21.59 36.71
C ILE A 412 -2.77 20.56 35.63
N ASN A 413 -3.03 20.83 34.35
CA ASN A 413 -2.82 19.86 33.27
C ASN A 413 -1.44 19.97 32.59
N GLN A 414 -0.41 20.49 33.28
CA GLN A 414 0.92 20.70 32.68
C GLN A 414 1.69 19.40 32.39
N ASP A 415 1.07 18.24 32.65
CA ASP A 415 1.51 16.91 32.25
C ASP A 415 1.25 16.59 30.76
N LEU A 416 0.67 17.52 29.99
CA LEU A 416 0.55 17.44 28.54
C LEU A 416 1.66 18.25 27.83
N ALA A 417 2.35 17.61 26.89
CA ALA A 417 3.34 18.21 26.01
C ALA A 417 2.72 19.28 25.11
N PHE A 418 3.57 20.14 24.55
CA PHE A 418 3.19 21.18 23.60
C PHE A 418 2.04 22.07 24.08
N GLN A 419 1.93 22.27 25.40
CA GLN A 419 0.86 23.04 26.03
C GLN A 419 -0.55 22.51 25.68
N GLY A 420 -0.68 21.20 25.46
CA GLY A 420 -1.95 20.53 25.19
C GLY A 420 -2.45 20.64 23.75
N GLN A 421 -1.63 21.15 22.83
CA GLN A 421 -1.93 21.14 21.39
C GLN A 421 -1.96 19.71 20.86
N ASN A 422 -2.88 19.42 19.93
CA ASN A 422 -2.83 18.19 19.12
C ASN A 422 -1.80 18.33 17.99
N GLY A 423 -1.34 17.20 17.45
CA GLY A 423 -0.34 17.15 16.38
C GLY A 423 -0.88 16.84 14.99
N VAL A 424 -2.20 16.86 14.74
CA VAL A 424 -2.76 16.35 13.47
C VAL A 424 -3.32 17.43 12.55
N MET A 425 -3.25 17.20 11.24
CA MET A 425 -3.83 18.05 10.20
C MET A 425 -4.37 17.22 9.03
N ILE A 426 -5.44 17.68 8.38
CA ILE A 426 -5.90 17.17 7.08
C ILE A 426 -5.68 18.26 6.03
N LEU A 427 -5.00 17.90 4.93
CA LEU A 427 -4.85 18.72 3.74
C LEU A 427 -5.59 18.03 2.59
N SER A 428 -6.43 18.75 1.86
CA SER A 428 -7.25 18.17 0.79
C SER A 428 -7.32 19.07 -0.45
N ARG A 429 -7.26 18.42 -1.62
CA ARG A 429 -7.59 19.00 -2.94
C ARG A 429 -9.10 19.18 -3.12
N TYR A 430 -9.88 18.39 -2.41
CA TYR A 430 -11.33 18.32 -2.51
C TYR A 430 -12.03 19.07 -1.36
N PRO A 431 -13.21 19.67 -1.61
CA PRO A 431 -13.97 20.37 -0.58
C PRO A 431 -14.16 19.50 0.67
N LEU A 432 -13.87 20.08 1.84
CA LEU A 432 -14.07 19.43 3.13
C LEU A 432 -15.27 20.05 3.85
N SER A 433 -16.11 19.19 4.43
CA SER A 433 -17.26 19.57 5.25
C SER A 433 -17.29 18.76 6.54
N ASN A 434 -18.18 19.13 7.48
CA ASN A 434 -18.39 18.40 8.74
C ASN A 434 -17.09 18.12 9.52
N ALA A 435 -16.17 19.07 9.55
CA ALA A 435 -14.91 18.90 10.25
C ALA A 435 -15.13 18.79 11.77
N VAL A 436 -14.58 17.74 12.39
CA VAL A 436 -14.70 17.47 13.82
C VAL A 436 -13.31 17.24 14.40
N ASN A 437 -13.05 17.86 15.55
CA ASN A 437 -11.90 17.56 16.40
C ASN A 437 -12.39 16.71 17.57
N TRP A 438 -12.28 15.39 17.46
CA TRP A 438 -12.75 14.50 18.51
C TRP A 438 -11.61 14.12 19.43
N VAL A 439 -11.57 14.74 20.60
CA VAL A 439 -10.50 14.62 21.59
C VAL A 439 -10.70 13.36 22.42
N ILE A 440 -9.71 12.46 22.38
CA ILE A 440 -9.75 11.17 23.06
C ILE A 440 -8.72 11.13 24.21
N PRO A 441 -8.86 10.18 25.15
CA PRO A 441 -7.88 9.96 26.21
C PRO A 441 -6.46 9.82 25.66
N GLY A 442 -5.50 10.42 26.33
CA GLY A 442 -4.09 10.33 25.98
C GLY A 442 -3.20 10.75 27.14
N THR A 443 -2.18 9.96 27.40
CA THR A 443 -1.12 10.27 28.36
C THR A 443 -0.03 11.04 27.64
N TRP A 444 0.44 12.10 28.31
CA TRP A 444 1.51 13.02 27.86
C TRP A 444 1.24 13.86 26.63
N ASN A 445 0.37 13.43 25.73
CA ASN A 445 0.05 14.18 24.52
C ASN A 445 -1.46 14.30 24.37
N ARG A 446 -1.91 15.43 23.80
CA ARG A 446 -3.30 15.59 23.40
C ARG A 446 -3.56 14.72 22.17
N ARG A 447 -4.30 13.63 22.36
CA ARG A 447 -4.71 12.72 21.29
C ARG A 447 -6.08 13.13 20.75
N VAL A 448 -6.21 13.14 19.44
CA VAL A 448 -7.46 13.47 18.75
C VAL A 448 -7.65 12.57 17.54
N ILE A 449 -8.91 12.38 17.16
CA ILE A 449 -9.31 11.88 15.86
C ILE A 449 -9.90 13.08 15.12
N LEU A 450 -9.13 13.60 14.18
CA LEU A 450 -9.56 14.67 13.32
C LEU A 450 -10.33 14.06 12.15
N SER A 451 -11.58 14.46 11.94
CA SER A 451 -12.39 13.94 10.84
C SER A 451 -13.01 15.04 9.99
N ALA A 452 -13.24 14.74 8.72
CA ALA A 452 -13.95 15.59 7.77
C ALA A 452 -14.51 14.75 6.63
N ARG A 453 -15.50 15.28 5.91
CA ARG A 453 -16.07 14.66 4.71
C ARG A 453 -15.57 15.36 3.45
N ALA A 454 -14.92 14.62 2.57
CA ALA A 454 -14.46 15.08 1.27
C ALA A 454 -15.51 14.83 0.18
N GLU A 455 -15.83 15.86 -0.62
CA GLU A 455 -16.68 15.74 -1.81
C GLU A 455 -15.80 15.43 -3.03
N LEU A 456 -15.89 14.21 -3.56
CA LEU A 456 -15.03 13.73 -4.64
C LEU A 456 -15.49 14.20 -6.03
N PRO A 457 -14.62 14.17 -7.07
CA PRO A 457 -14.97 14.64 -8.41
C PRO A 457 -16.13 13.90 -9.09
N ASN A 458 -16.39 12.64 -8.72
CA ASN A 458 -17.54 11.87 -9.21
C ASN A 458 -18.85 12.21 -8.46
N GLY A 459 -18.79 13.11 -7.47
CA GLY A 459 -19.93 13.53 -6.65
C GLY A 459 -20.20 12.62 -5.45
N SER A 460 -19.38 11.60 -5.20
CA SER A 460 -19.50 10.77 -4.00
C SER A 460 -18.79 11.42 -2.79
N ASP A 461 -19.19 10.99 -1.61
CA ASP A 461 -18.61 11.42 -0.34
C ASP A 461 -17.59 10.40 0.15
N LEU A 462 -16.46 10.88 0.68
CA LEU A 462 -15.48 10.08 1.39
C LEU A 462 -15.22 10.69 2.76
N ASP A 463 -15.47 9.94 3.83
CA ASP A 463 -15.09 10.37 5.17
C ASP A 463 -13.59 10.12 5.40
N VAL A 464 -12.92 11.12 5.94
CA VAL A 464 -11.47 11.12 6.17
C VAL A 464 -11.24 11.24 7.66
N TYR A 465 -10.45 10.31 8.21
CA TYR A 465 -10.04 10.32 9.60
C TYR A 465 -8.53 10.40 9.68
N CYS A 466 -8.00 11.36 10.43
CA CYS A 466 -6.60 11.59 10.66
C CYS A 466 -6.29 11.48 12.15
N ASN A 467 -5.36 10.60 12.51
CA ASN A 467 -5.06 10.30 13.91
C ASN A 467 -3.57 10.04 14.14
N HIS A 468 -3.19 10.01 15.41
CA HIS A 468 -1.87 9.60 15.87
C HIS A 468 -2.06 8.92 17.23
N LEU A 469 -2.10 7.59 17.24
CA LEU A 469 -2.32 6.81 18.46
C LEU A 469 -1.08 6.85 19.37
N THR A 470 -1.24 6.44 20.61
CA THR A 470 -0.16 6.48 21.60
C THR A 470 0.88 5.39 21.32
N PRO A 471 2.18 5.71 21.32
CA PRO A 471 3.24 4.72 21.16
C PRO A 471 3.36 3.78 22.36
N ILE A 472 3.84 2.56 22.11
CA ILE A 472 4.24 1.64 23.17
C ILE A 472 5.72 1.81 23.42
N PHE A 473 6.06 2.40 24.56
CA PHE A 473 7.45 2.57 24.98
C PHE A 473 7.99 1.26 25.55
N GLU A 474 8.35 0.32 24.67
CA GLU A 474 9.06 -0.91 25.01
C GLU A 474 10.54 -0.64 25.24
N GLY A 475 11.11 -1.21 26.31
CA GLY A 475 12.57 -1.25 26.47
C GLY A 475 13.28 0.09 26.68
N ALA A 476 12.55 1.22 26.75
CA ALA A 476 13.09 2.57 26.93
C ALA A 476 13.69 2.84 28.33
N GLY A 477 14.11 1.78 29.02
CA GLY A 477 14.63 1.79 30.36
C GLY A 477 13.66 2.41 31.36
N ALA A 478 14.21 2.91 32.46
CA ALA A 478 13.48 3.68 33.46
C ALA A 478 12.95 5.04 32.94
N GLY A 479 13.13 5.38 31.67
CA GLY A 479 12.91 6.74 31.15
C GLY A 479 11.48 7.07 30.73
N PHE A 480 10.63 6.09 30.44
CA PHE A 480 9.26 6.38 29.98
C PHE A 480 8.19 5.51 30.65
N PRO A 481 8.04 5.57 31.98
CA PRO A 481 6.99 4.83 32.67
C PRO A 481 5.61 5.30 32.23
N TYR A 482 4.64 4.38 32.20
CA TYR A 482 3.25 4.78 32.04
C TYR A 482 2.77 5.51 33.29
N THR A 483 2.23 6.71 33.12
CA THR A 483 1.78 7.59 34.22
C THR A 483 0.32 8.02 34.08
N GLY A 484 -0.39 7.45 33.10
CA GLY A 484 -1.76 7.77 32.79
C GLY A 484 -2.80 7.03 33.63
N GLN A 485 -4.04 7.45 33.47
CA GLN A 485 -5.22 6.83 34.08
C GLN A 485 -5.96 5.88 33.14
N TYR A 486 -5.51 5.73 31.90
CA TYR A 486 -6.18 4.99 30.83
C TYR A 486 -5.44 3.72 30.43
N GLY A 487 -4.53 3.21 31.28
CA GLY A 487 -3.74 1.99 31.02
C GLY A 487 -4.28 0.79 31.78
N ASP A 488 -5.56 0.79 32.15
CA ASP A 488 -6.22 -0.26 32.95
C ASP A 488 -5.49 -0.60 34.28
N GLY A 489 -4.81 0.39 34.87
CA GLY A 489 -3.99 0.21 36.06
C GLY A 489 -2.70 -0.60 35.86
N LEU A 490 -2.33 -0.90 34.60
CA LEU A 490 -1.09 -1.56 34.24
C LEU A 490 0.07 -0.55 34.16
N PRO A 491 1.28 -0.94 34.59
CA PRO A 491 2.45 -0.07 34.51
C PRO A 491 3.15 -0.19 33.14
N ASP A 492 4.07 0.75 32.90
CA ASP A 492 5.08 0.69 31.82
C ASP A 492 4.48 0.33 30.45
N ALA A 493 5.17 -0.50 29.64
CA ALA A 493 4.75 -0.87 28.30
C ALA A 493 3.32 -1.44 28.24
N LEU A 494 2.89 -2.19 29.26
CA LEU A 494 1.53 -2.75 29.30
C LEU A 494 0.46 -1.66 29.52
N GLY A 495 0.77 -0.61 30.29
CA GLY A 495 -0.11 0.54 30.44
C GLY A 495 -0.22 1.36 29.15
N TRP A 496 0.90 1.53 28.44
CA TRP A 496 0.91 2.17 27.11
C TRP A 496 0.10 1.37 26.08
N GLU A 497 0.29 0.05 26.02
CA GLU A 497 -0.47 -0.85 25.16
C GLU A 497 -1.97 -0.80 25.45
N ALA A 498 -2.37 -0.83 26.73
CA ALA A 498 -3.77 -0.75 27.13
C ALA A 498 -4.43 0.59 26.76
N GLU A 499 -3.70 1.71 26.85
CA GLU A 499 -4.19 3.02 26.41
C GLU A 499 -4.29 3.09 24.87
N GLN A 500 -3.29 2.60 24.16
CA GLN A 500 -3.30 2.54 22.69
C GLN A 500 -4.49 1.71 22.19
N PHE A 501 -4.75 0.55 22.80
CA PHE A 501 -5.88 -0.31 22.48
C PHE A 501 -7.22 0.42 22.71
N LEU A 502 -7.39 1.10 23.85
CA LEU A 502 -8.58 1.91 24.14
C LEU A 502 -8.79 3.02 23.08
N GLN A 503 -7.72 3.65 22.61
CA GLN A 503 -7.81 4.67 21.56
C GLN A 503 -8.27 4.05 20.22
N ALA A 504 -7.86 2.83 19.89
CA ALA A 504 -8.34 2.10 18.72
C ALA A 504 -9.83 1.72 18.84
N GLU A 505 -10.30 1.28 20.01
CA GLU A 505 -11.74 1.03 20.25
C GLU A 505 -12.58 2.29 20.04
N LYS A 506 -12.09 3.44 20.53
CA LYS A 506 -12.72 4.75 20.34
C LYS A 506 -12.71 5.17 18.88
N LEU A 507 -11.60 4.97 18.17
CA LEU A 507 -11.49 5.22 16.73
C LEU A 507 -12.52 4.41 15.94
N ILE A 508 -12.60 3.10 16.18
CA ILE A 508 -13.61 2.22 15.59
C ILE A 508 -15.02 2.73 15.84
N THR A 509 -15.33 3.00 17.11
CA THR A 509 -16.66 3.47 17.51
C THR A 509 -17.02 4.79 16.81
N HIS A 510 -16.07 5.72 16.72
CA HIS A 510 -16.28 7.02 16.07
C HIS A 510 -16.52 6.87 14.57
N VAL A 511 -15.69 6.10 13.87
CA VAL A 511 -15.84 5.85 12.42
C VAL A 511 -17.17 5.19 12.12
N GLN A 512 -17.54 4.13 12.85
CA GLN A 512 -18.81 3.44 12.65
C GLN A 512 -20.02 4.35 12.89
N ASN A 513 -19.98 5.17 13.94
CA ASN A 513 -21.09 6.07 14.28
C ASN A 513 -21.24 7.24 13.31
N VAL A 514 -20.13 7.79 12.81
CA VAL A 514 -20.13 8.98 11.95
C VAL A 514 -20.31 8.61 10.49
N SER A 515 -19.61 7.58 10.00
CA SER A 515 -19.66 7.20 8.59
C SER A 515 -20.86 6.32 8.24
N GLY A 516 -21.33 5.46 9.13
CA GLY A 516 -22.44 4.55 8.84
C GLY A 516 -22.14 3.68 7.60
N ALA A 517 -22.82 3.96 6.48
CA ALA A 517 -22.59 3.27 5.19
C ALA A 517 -21.68 4.06 4.23
N THR A 518 -21.30 5.30 4.56
CA THR A 518 -20.40 6.11 3.74
C THR A 518 -19.00 5.49 3.72
N PRO A 519 -18.34 5.41 2.56
CA PRO A 519 -16.93 5.04 2.46
C PRO A 519 -16.05 5.93 3.33
N ALA A 520 -15.03 5.35 3.97
CA ALA A 520 -14.06 6.14 4.73
C ALA A 520 -12.63 5.64 4.58
N VAL A 521 -11.69 6.56 4.79
CA VAL A 521 -10.27 6.30 4.95
C VAL A 521 -9.80 6.75 6.32
N ILE A 522 -9.03 5.88 6.98
CA ILE A 522 -8.46 6.08 8.30
C ILE A 522 -6.94 6.13 8.12
N LEU A 523 -6.36 7.30 8.34
CA LEU A 523 -4.96 7.60 8.11
C LEU A 523 -4.30 7.96 9.44
N GLY A 524 -3.13 7.42 9.70
CA GLY A 524 -2.44 7.73 10.94
C GLY A 524 -1.10 7.04 11.08
N ASP A 525 -0.31 7.59 12.00
CA ASP A 525 0.63 6.80 12.78
C ASP A 525 -0.19 6.09 13.86
N LEU A 526 -0.40 4.78 13.67
CA LEU A 526 -1.16 3.97 14.60
C LEU A 526 -0.29 3.46 15.76
N ASN A 527 1.03 3.65 15.68
CA ASN A 527 2.02 3.04 16.57
C ASN A 527 1.79 1.53 16.78
N ALA A 528 1.22 0.86 15.78
CA ALA A 528 0.84 -0.55 15.82
C ALA A 528 1.05 -1.16 14.44
N GLY A 529 1.72 -2.31 14.38
CA GLY A 529 2.32 -2.89 13.19
C GLY A 529 2.57 -4.39 13.33
N ARG A 530 2.37 -5.15 12.24
CA ARG A 530 2.76 -6.57 12.20
C ARG A 530 4.25 -6.72 11.90
N GLY A 531 4.84 -7.77 12.45
CA GLY A 531 6.16 -8.20 12.02
C GLY A 531 6.16 -8.71 10.57
N TYR A 532 7.23 -8.44 9.83
CA TYR A 532 7.49 -8.98 8.49
C TYR A 532 8.91 -9.49 8.43
N PHE A 533 9.05 -10.80 8.23
CA PHE A 533 10.33 -11.53 8.35
C PHE A 533 10.73 -12.29 7.08
N ASP A 534 9.95 -12.17 6.00
CA ASP A 534 10.16 -12.92 4.76
C ASP A 534 11.34 -12.36 3.93
N ASP A 535 11.73 -11.09 4.15
CA ASP A 535 12.94 -10.50 3.58
C ASP A 535 13.99 -10.25 4.69
N PRO A 536 15.12 -10.98 4.70
CA PRO A 536 16.16 -10.79 5.71
C PRO A 536 16.86 -9.42 5.64
N ASN A 537 16.70 -8.67 4.53
CA ASN A 537 17.24 -7.33 4.39
C ASN A 537 16.24 -6.24 4.81
N ASN A 538 14.99 -6.60 5.09
CA ASN A 538 13.92 -5.70 5.48
C ASN A 538 13.10 -6.35 6.61
N LEU A 539 13.79 -6.59 7.74
CA LEU A 539 13.15 -7.12 8.94
C LEU A 539 12.31 -6.03 9.60
N ILE A 540 11.01 -6.26 9.67
CA ILE A 540 10.07 -5.39 10.37
C ILE A 540 9.66 -6.11 11.65
N PHE A 541 9.86 -5.47 12.79
CA PHE A 541 9.45 -5.99 14.08
C PHE A 541 7.99 -5.65 14.36
N PRO A 542 7.25 -6.54 15.06
CA PRO A 542 5.90 -6.24 15.50
C PRO A 542 5.93 -5.16 16.59
N GLU A 543 4.85 -4.39 16.67
CA GLU A 543 4.57 -3.45 17.74
C GLU A 543 3.05 -3.33 17.89
N GLY A 544 2.51 -3.35 19.12
CA GLY A 544 1.08 -3.12 19.32
C GLY A 544 0.17 -4.05 18.51
N GLU A 545 0.59 -5.29 18.25
CA GLU A 545 -0.16 -6.24 17.43
C GLU A 545 -1.63 -6.40 17.86
N PRO A 546 -1.97 -6.43 19.17
CA PRO A 546 -3.37 -6.49 19.59
C PRO A 546 -4.21 -5.30 19.09
N THR A 547 -3.63 -4.10 19.06
CA THR A 547 -4.28 -2.88 18.53
C THR A 547 -4.51 -3.01 17.03
N LEU A 548 -3.51 -3.46 16.28
CA LEU A 548 -3.65 -3.63 14.83
C LEU A 548 -4.62 -4.75 14.48
N ASP A 549 -4.61 -5.88 15.20
CA ASP A 549 -5.59 -6.96 15.07
C ASP A 549 -7.03 -6.45 15.25
N LEU A 550 -7.26 -5.62 16.27
CA LEU A 550 -8.56 -5.01 16.53
C LEU A 550 -9.01 -4.11 15.36
N LEU A 551 -8.09 -3.28 14.85
CA LEU A 551 -8.37 -2.38 13.74
C LEU A 551 -8.65 -3.15 12.45
N GLU A 552 -7.82 -4.14 12.09
CA GLU A 552 -7.98 -4.95 10.88
C GLU A 552 -9.17 -5.92 10.93
N ALA A 553 -9.68 -6.25 12.14
CA ALA A 553 -10.94 -6.97 12.28
C ALA A 553 -12.15 -6.12 11.87
N THR A 554 -12.01 -4.79 11.86
CA THR A 554 -13.10 -3.85 11.57
C THR A 554 -12.91 -3.11 10.24
N PHE A 555 -11.66 -2.77 9.92
CA PHE A 555 -11.28 -1.98 8.77
C PHE A 555 -10.48 -2.82 7.79
N THR A 556 -10.63 -2.51 6.51
CA THR A 556 -9.88 -3.16 5.44
C THR A 556 -8.55 -2.44 5.24
N PRO A 557 -7.39 -3.11 5.32
CA PRO A 557 -6.11 -2.46 5.06
C PRO A 557 -6.03 -1.89 3.63
N ALA A 558 -5.44 -0.71 3.48
CA ALA A 558 -5.40 -0.01 2.20
C ALA A 558 -4.09 -0.24 1.43
N TYR A 559 -3.65 -1.49 1.28
CA TYR A 559 -2.49 -1.83 0.46
C TYR A 559 -2.80 -2.91 -0.59
N THR A 560 -2.12 -2.85 -1.73
CA THR A 560 -2.32 -3.86 -2.79
C THR A 560 -1.80 -5.23 -2.34
N PRO A 561 -2.35 -6.35 -2.84
CA PRO A 561 -1.85 -7.69 -2.52
C PRO A 561 -0.39 -7.94 -2.93
N THR A 562 0.15 -7.12 -3.84
CA THR A 562 1.54 -7.19 -4.30
C THR A 562 2.47 -6.25 -3.53
N TYR A 563 1.94 -5.44 -2.61
CA TYR A 563 2.76 -4.57 -1.78
C TYR A 563 3.54 -5.41 -0.77
N THR A 564 4.86 -5.32 -0.83
CA THR A 564 5.73 -5.85 0.21
C THR A 564 5.81 -4.85 1.35
N PRO A 565 5.43 -5.23 2.59
CA PRO A 565 5.60 -4.39 3.76
C PRO A 565 6.99 -3.76 3.84
N ALA A 566 7.03 -2.44 4.01
CA ALA A 566 8.24 -1.68 4.22
C ALA A 566 8.08 -0.86 5.49
N CYS A 567 9.15 -0.72 6.25
CA CYS A 567 9.11 0.07 7.47
C CYS A 567 8.74 1.52 7.18
N THR A 568 8.04 2.11 8.14
CA THR A 568 7.73 3.54 8.15
C THR A 568 8.48 4.24 9.27
N PHE A 569 8.92 3.54 10.31
CA PHE A 569 9.91 4.03 11.26
C PHE A 569 11.10 3.07 11.27
N CYS A 570 12.20 3.51 10.65
CA CYS A 570 13.27 2.61 10.23
C CYS A 570 14.57 2.88 10.97
N GLN A 571 15.25 1.82 11.43
CA GLN A 571 16.51 1.93 12.15
C GLN A 571 17.63 2.57 11.31
N GLU A 572 17.60 2.38 9.99
CA GLU A 572 18.56 3.00 9.07
C GLU A 572 18.29 4.49 8.82
N ASN A 573 17.13 5.01 9.23
CA ASN A 573 16.82 6.42 9.09
C ASN A 573 17.71 7.23 10.05
N PRO A 574 18.61 8.10 9.56
CA PRO A 574 19.51 8.86 10.42
C PRO A 574 18.81 9.86 11.34
N VAL A 575 17.51 10.14 11.13
CA VAL A 575 16.70 11.03 11.96
C VAL A 575 16.00 10.25 13.08
N ALA A 576 15.77 8.95 12.96
CA ALA A 576 15.11 8.12 13.98
C ALA A 576 15.91 7.94 15.27
N GLY A 577 17.17 8.40 15.30
CA GLY A 577 18.02 8.34 16.47
C GLY A 577 18.45 6.91 16.83
N VAL A 578 19.00 6.75 18.04
CA VAL A 578 19.51 5.47 18.55
C VAL A 578 18.52 4.76 19.49
N GLU A 579 17.31 5.32 19.64
CA GLU A 579 16.42 4.97 20.75
C GLU A 579 15.66 3.66 20.56
N ARG A 580 15.65 3.11 19.33
CA ARG A 580 15.01 1.83 19.04
C ARG A 580 15.98 0.81 18.47
N THR A 581 15.84 -0.42 18.96
CA THR A 581 16.60 -1.59 18.51
C THR A 581 15.97 -2.30 17.32
N GLY A 582 15.05 -1.66 16.59
CA GLY A 582 14.34 -2.30 15.49
C GLY A 582 13.64 -1.32 14.56
N THR A 583 13.34 -1.84 13.38
CA THR A 583 12.63 -1.21 12.28
C THR A 583 11.16 -1.66 12.36
N VAL A 584 10.19 -0.74 12.30
CA VAL A 584 8.75 -1.06 12.42
C VAL A 584 7.93 -0.41 11.29
N TRP A 585 6.75 -0.96 11.02
CA TRP A 585 5.77 -0.42 10.10
C TRP A 585 4.50 -0.11 10.89
N ILE A 586 4.29 1.17 11.20
CA ILE A 586 3.26 1.65 12.13
C ILE A 586 2.40 2.79 11.55
N ASP A 587 2.82 3.36 10.42
CA ASP A 587 2.03 4.32 9.67
C ASP A 587 1.17 3.55 8.66
N HIS A 588 -0.14 3.63 8.84
CA HIS A 588 -1.09 2.83 8.08
C HIS A 588 -2.20 3.67 7.47
N ILE A 589 -2.73 3.15 6.37
CA ILE A 589 -3.98 3.57 5.77
C ILE A 589 -4.94 2.39 5.85
N GLN A 590 -6.11 2.60 6.41
CA GLN A 590 -7.19 1.62 6.48
C GLN A 590 -8.46 2.20 5.85
N MET A 591 -9.38 1.32 5.46
CA MET A 591 -10.63 1.69 4.79
C MET A 591 -11.84 1.11 5.52
N TYR A 592 -12.94 1.84 5.49
CA TYR A 592 -14.23 1.40 5.99
C TYR A 592 -15.27 1.47 4.86
N ASN A 593 -16.12 0.45 4.74
CA ASN A 593 -17.08 0.29 3.65
C ASN A 593 -16.46 0.32 2.23
N LEU A 594 -15.20 -0.10 2.09
CA LEU A 594 -14.52 -0.32 0.81
C LEU A 594 -13.80 -1.68 0.83
N PRO A 595 -13.87 -2.46 -0.25
CA PRO A 595 -13.16 -3.74 -0.34
C PRO A 595 -11.67 -3.53 -0.59
N ALA A 596 -10.84 -4.54 -0.28
CA ALA A 596 -9.40 -4.48 -0.53
C ALA A 596 -9.07 -4.29 -2.03
N SER A 597 -9.93 -4.77 -2.93
CA SER A 597 -9.81 -4.56 -4.38
C SER A 597 -9.98 -3.10 -4.82
N ALA A 598 -10.48 -2.21 -3.95
CA ALA A 598 -10.53 -0.78 -4.23
C ALA A 598 -9.13 -0.14 -4.28
N VAL A 599 -8.10 -0.79 -3.70
CA VAL A 599 -6.73 -0.26 -3.72
C VAL A 599 -6.04 -0.67 -5.01
N THR A 600 -5.67 0.32 -5.82
CA THR A 600 -5.03 0.08 -7.11
C THR A 600 -3.52 0.27 -7.09
N ASP A 601 -3.00 1.03 -6.11
CA ASP A 601 -1.57 1.30 -5.96
C ASP A 601 -1.22 1.59 -4.50
N THR A 602 0.00 1.25 -4.10
CA THR A 602 0.52 1.47 -2.74
C THR A 602 2.01 1.66 -2.77
N VAL A 603 2.49 2.74 -2.16
CA VAL A 603 3.91 3.09 -2.14
C VAL A 603 4.29 3.65 -0.77
N ARG A 604 5.52 3.38 -0.35
CA ARG A 604 6.18 4.16 0.70
C ARG A 604 6.73 5.46 0.10
N THR A 605 6.52 6.57 0.77
CA THR A 605 6.89 7.91 0.31
C THR A 605 7.82 8.58 1.31
N PHE A 606 8.44 9.70 0.91
CA PHE A 606 9.35 10.49 1.75
C PHE A 606 10.54 9.70 2.33
N ASP A 607 10.94 8.60 1.68
CA ASP A 607 12.06 7.74 2.08
C ASP A 607 13.39 8.13 1.43
N GLN A 608 13.43 9.30 0.80
CA GLN A 608 14.60 9.87 0.17
C GLN A 608 15.30 10.85 1.11
N ASN A 609 16.63 10.79 1.14
CA ASN A 609 17.44 11.80 1.79
C ASN A 609 17.49 13.05 0.90
N VAL A 610 16.80 14.11 1.33
CA VAL A 610 16.61 15.34 0.54
C VAL A 610 17.21 16.58 1.19
N LEU A 611 17.68 16.48 2.43
CA LEU A 611 18.22 17.60 3.19
C LEU A 611 19.67 17.31 3.62
N THR A 612 20.60 18.19 3.25
CA THR A 612 22.00 18.11 3.68
C THR A 612 22.20 18.90 4.98
N VAL A 613 22.66 18.23 6.04
CA VAL A 613 22.92 18.81 7.37
C VAL A 613 24.36 18.55 7.82
N PRO A 614 24.92 19.34 8.77
CA PRO A 614 26.21 19.03 9.38
C PRO A 614 26.16 17.72 10.17
N ASP A 615 27.20 16.88 10.05
CA ASP A 615 27.27 15.56 10.72
C ASP A 615 27.87 15.57 12.13
N GLY A 616 28.17 16.76 12.67
CA GLY A 616 28.86 16.94 13.96
C GLY A 616 30.37 16.63 13.95
N ALA A 617 30.89 15.93 12.94
CA ALA A 617 32.31 15.63 12.73
C ALA A 617 33.02 16.64 11.82
N GLY A 618 32.33 17.71 11.43
CA GLY A 618 32.82 18.74 10.51
C GLY A 618 32.58 18.42 9.04
N GLY A 619 31.85 17.34 8.75
CA GLY A 619 31.33 16.99 7.44
C GLY A 619 29.85 17.35 7.29
N THR A 620 29.22 16.72 6.30
CA THR A 620 27.79 16.84 6.03
C THR A 620 27.21 15.46 5.75
N MET A 621 25.95 15.26 6.09
CA MET A 621 25.19 14.07 5.76
C MET A 621 23.84 14.46 5.14
N ASP A 622 23.32 13.61 4.26
CA ASP A 622 21.97 13.77 3.72
C ASP A 622 20.99 12.98 4.58
N ILE A 623 19.90 13.62 4.98
CA ILE A 623 18.85 13.07 5.83
C ILE A 623 17.48 13.17 5.16
N PRO A 624 16.52 12.31 5.52
CA PRO A 624 15.12 12.48 5.13
C PRO A 624 14.47 13.64 5.90
N LEU A 625 13.23 13.96 5.54
CA LEU A 625 12.48 15.07 6.14
C LEU A 625 11.87 14.73 7.50
N SER A 626 11.79 13.46 7.85
CA SER A 626 11.26 12.94 9.11
C SER A 626 11.99 11.65 9.48
N ASP A 627 11.95 11.27 10.75
CA ASP A 627 12.30 9.92 11.22
C ASP A 627 11.28 8.86 10.77
N HIS A 628 10.07 9.30 10.41
CA HIS A 628 9.10 8.48 9.70
C HIS A 628 9.22 8.63 8.17
N TYR A 629 8.79 7.59 7.46
CA TYR A 629 8.49 7.60 6.04
C TYR A 629 6.98 7.57 5.86
N GLY A 630 6.48 8.23 4.80
CA GLY A 630 5.07 8.27 4.50
C GLY A 630 4.57 6.99 3.86
N MET A 631 3.26 6.79 3.88
CA MET A 631 2.59 5.74 3.14
C MET A 631 1.46 6.35 2.30
N ARG A 632 1.40 6.00 1.02
CA ARG A 632 0.38 6.48 0.09
C ARG A 632 -0.29 5.33 -0.63
N SER A 633 -1.61 5.43 -0.77
CA SER A 633 -2.43 4.50 -1.53
C SER A 633 -3.32 5.22 -2.52
N VAL A 634 -3.60 4.58 -3.66
CA VAL A 634 -4.62 5.01 -4.62
C VAL A 634 -5.85 4.14 -4.43
N ILE A 635 -6.98 4.76 -4.11
CA ILE A 635 -8.23 4.08 -3.76
C ILE A 635 -9.32 4.49 -4.74
N ALA A 636 -9.99 3.50 -5.32
CA ALA A 636 -11.16 3.70 -6.17
C ALA A 636 -12.43 3.80 -5.30
N VAL A 637 -13.04 4.98 -5.28
CA VAL A 637 -14.27 5.25 -4.53
C VAL A 637 -15.44 5.32 -5.53
N PRO A 638 -16.49 4.49 -5.38
CA PRO A 638 -17.63 4.45 -6.30
C PRO A 638 -18.53 5.70 -6.22
#